data_AF-A0AAD5PNM6-F1
#
_entry.id   AF-A0AAD5PNM6-F1
#
_cell.length_a   1.000
_cell.length_b   1.000
_cell.length_c   1.000
_cell.angle_alpha   90.00
_cell.angle_beta   90.00
_cell.angle_gamma   90.00
#
_symmetry.space_group_name_H-M   'P 1'
#
loop_
_entity.id
_entity.type
_entity.pdbx_description
1 polymer ?
#
loop_
_entity_poly.entity_id
_entity_poly.type
_entity_poly.pdbx_seq_one_letter_code
_entity_poly.pdbx_strand_id
1 'polypeptide(L)'
;MQSNNRPSSNGSSPAIRLDSSPELGRYFVASRAFKPGDVVMKEYPLAAAPGPLSQHVCFGCHRLFKKAHICSDCRSPLCGHNCQMSSEHQKECAYLKKIIPEIENRQKNGKIQRIPVQLSMLMLPLRLLLLRREQPNKWQLLMDLESHMEARQKTSIWGFNQRNITPFLETMLIEEMPDINDDLVQQICGAIDVNSFEIRIEQPDRRRHDHQEQPLSNTNEVLRGTFYMASLMAHSCIANAQISMSNDSQMTVKATVPIQEGEGIFVSYTDPLQTTLQRRTFLEKGKHFTCRCRRCQDPTEFGTFASAVRCRSCTSGWVLPHDDGQLQDVESSVALRWKCSECSEEMKSEDISRTEEVVQNIVKNIQRLPVDRHLIDRCEELFLTLPKKIHVNHVILLQLRISLVHLYGNVPGFLIPEMPVSLLHRKAQLCSELLEALHHLCPGYSRLRGIVLYELHVPLVCLANRKFESGRMQQDQLIKELKDAEIFLKEAVQILIHEPVNTPESHVARAAMADLKQLREYIREMENLRRS
;
A
#
# COMPACT_ATOMS: atom_id res chain seq x y z
N MET A 1 -26.47 -16.32 0.52
CA MET A 1 -26.01 -15.34 1.54
C MET A 1 -26.20 -13.93 0.97
N GLN A 2 -27.37 -13.34 1.22
CA GLN A 2 -27.67 -11.93 0.99
C GLN A 2 -27.28 -11.12 2.25
N SER A 3 -26.95 -9.84 2.06
CA SER A 3 -26.68 -8.78 3.06
C SER A 3 -25.30 -8.76 3.75
N ASN A 4 -24.29 -8.20 3.07
CA ASN A 4 -23.10 -7.62 3.73
C ASN A 4 -23.30 -6.16 4.18
N ASN A 5 -24.55 -5.74 4.26
CA ASN A 5 -25.03 -4.69 5.15
C ASN A 5 -26.46 -5.09 5.51
N ARG A 6 -26.63 -5.94 6.53
CA ARG A 6 -27.90 -5.89 7.24
C ARG A 6 -28.02 -4.45 7.76
N PRO A 7 -29.15 -3.75 7.56
CA PRO A 7 -29.42 -2.61 8.42
C PRO A 7 -29.27 -3.14 9.84
N SER A 8 -28.59 -2.39 10.69
CA SER A 8 -28.71 -2.62 12.12
C SER A 8 -30.20 -2.84 12.41
N SER A 9 -30.51 -3.80 13.26
CA SER A 9 -31.88 -4.11 13.67
C SER A 9 -32.56 -2.94 14.44
N ASN A 10 -32.04 -1.72 14.30
CA ASN A 10 -32.48 -0.46 14.87
C ASN A 10 -32.52 0.62 13.78
N GLY A 11 -33.33 0.48 12.72
CA GLY A 11 -33.81 1.61 11.88
C GLY A 11 -32.84 2.72 11.45
N SER A 12 -31.53 2.51 11.49
CA SER A 12 -30.54 3.57 11.33
C SER A 12 -30.14 3.62 9.87
N SER A 13 -30.26 4.79 9.25
CA SER A 13 -29.73 5.06 7.91
C SER A 13 -28.29 4.54 7.76
N PRO A 14 -27.91 4.05 6.58
CA PRO A 14 -26.54 3.58 6.35
C PRO A 14 -25.54 4.71 6.63
N ALA A 15 -24.38 4.37 7.21
CA ALA A 15 -23.38 5.37 7.62
C ALA A 15 -22.73 6.11 6.43
N ILE A 16 -22.86 5.55 5.22
CA ILE A 16 -22.39 6.11 3.96
C ILE A 16 -23.50 6.00 2.92
N ARG A 17 -23.51 6.92 1.96
CA ARG A 17 -24.42 6.90 0.79
C ARG A 17 -23.63 7.13 -0.49
N LEU A 18 -24.15 6.62 -1.60
CA LEU A 18 -23.59 6.87 -2.92
C LEU A 18 -24.04 8.24 -3.41
N ASP A 19 -23.14 8.96 -4.08
CA ASP A 19 -23.37 10.21 -4.77
C ASP A 19 -22.70 10.17 -6.16
N SER A 20 -22.94 11.16 -7.00
CA SER A 20 -22.35 11.23 -8.33
C SER A 20 -21.95 12.64 -8.73
N SER A 21 -20.81 12.78 -9.40
CA SER A 21 -20.35 14.05 -10.00
C SER A 21 -19.75 13.82 -11.39
N PRO A 22 -19.72 14.84 -12.26
CA PRO A 22 -19.04 14.76 -13.54
C PRO A 22 -17.55 14.40 -13.42
N GLU A 23 -16.88 14.85 -12.36
CA GLU A 23 -15.43 14.69 -12.17
C GLU A 23 -15.05 13.34 -11.57
N LEU A 24 -15.83 12.82 -10.62
CA LEU A 24 -15.50 11.59 -9.88
C LEU A 24 -16.32 10.38 -10.33
N GLY A 25 -17.33 10.58 -11.19
CA GLY A 25 -18.35 9.57 -11.43
C GLY A 25 -19.10 9.25 -10.14
N ARG A 26 -19.30 7.97 -9.84
CA ARG A 26 -19.92 7.49 -8.59
C ARG A 26 -18.90 7.51 -7.46
N TYR A 27 -19.28 8.07 -6.31
CA TYR A 27 -18.40 8.13 -5.13
C TYR A 27 -19.20 8.06 -3.82
N PHE A 28 -18.55 7.69 -2.71
CA PHE A 28 -19.20 7.68 -1.40
C PHE A 28 -19.09 9.03 -0.69
N VAL A 29 -20.18 9.38 0.00
CA VAL A 29 -20.24 10.49 0.95
C VAL A 29 -20.72 9.99 2.30
N ALA A 30 -20.23 10.64 3.36
CA ALA A 30 -20.59 10.34 4.73
C ALA A 30 -22.04 10.75 5.02
N SER A 31 -22.83 9.85 5.62
CA SER A 31 -24.20 10.13 6.09
C SER A 31 -24.25 10.42 7.59
N ARG A 32 -23.08 10.49 8.23
CA ARG A 32 -22.86 10.92 9.62
C ARG A 32 -21.39 11.34 9.76
N ALA A 33 -21.05 12.01 10.85
CA ALA A 33 -19.64 12.27 11.16
C ALA A 33 -18.88 10.98 11.52
N PHE A 34 -17.61 10.91 11.13
CA PHE A 34 -16.64 9.87 11.52
C PHE A 34 -15.45 10.50 12.25
N LYS A 35 -14.97 9.83 13.29
CA LYS A 35 -13.72 10.14 13.97
C LYS A 35 -12.57 9.31 13.38
N PRO A 36 -11.31 9.74 13.49
CA PRO A 36 -10.16 8.90 13.18
C PRO A 36 -10.26 7.53 13.87
N GLY A 37 -10.05 6.46 13.11
CA GLY A 37 -10.18 5.07 13.56
C GLY A 37 -11.57 4.46 13.41
N ASP A 38 -12.62 5.24 13.17
CA ASP A 38 -13.97 4.72 12.92
C ASP A 38 -13.98 3.85 11.66
N VAL A 39 -14.69 2.71 11.74
CA VAL A 39 -14.93 1.85 10.58
C VAL A 39 -15.99 2.50 9.69
N VAL A 40 -15.60 2.77 8.45
CA VAL A 40 -16.47 3.32 7.40
C VAL A 40 -17.26 2.18 6.74
N MET A 41 -16.57 1.14 6.32
CA MET A 41 -17.17 -0.05 5.70
C MET A 41 -16.27 -1.27 5.83
N LYS A 42 -16.88 -2.44 5.63
CA LYS A 42 -16.21 -3.73 5.51
C LYS A 42 -16.74 -4.49 4.31
N GLU A 43 -15.88 -5.22 3.61
CA GLU A 43 -16.27 -5.95 2.41
C GLU A 43 -15.40 -7.20 2.21
N TYR A 44 -16.02 -8.31 1.80
CA TYR A 44 -15.30 -9.46 1.25
C TYR A 44 -15.27 -9.35 -0.28
N PRO A 45 -14.19 -9.82 -0.94
CA PRO A 45 -14.10 -9.76 -2.38
C PRO A 45 -15.22 -10.57 -3.05
N LEU A 46 -15.58 -10.18 -4.26
CA LEU A 46 -16.43 -10.97 -5.15
C LEU A 46 -15.78 -12.34 -5.39
N ALA A 47 -14.48 -12.32 -5.71
CA ALA A 47 -13.57 -13.45 -5.70
C ALA A 47 -12.12 -12.99 -5.43
N ALA A 48 -11.29 -13.88 -4.90
CA ALA A 48 -9.85 -13.68 -4.75
C ALA A 48 -9.08 -14.88 -5.29
N ALA A 49 -7.88 -14.66 -5.81
CA ALA A 49 -6.98 -15.70 -6.29
C ALA A 49 -5.51 -15.27 -6.16
N PRO A 50 -4.53 -16.17 -6.36
CA PRO A 50 -3.12 -15.77 -6.42
C PRO A 50 -2.89 -14.62 -7.40
N GLY A 51 -1.98 -13.72 -7.04
CA GLY A 51 -1.62 -12.58 -7.86
C GLY A 51 -1.03 -13.01 -9.21
N PRO A 52 -1.03 -12.11 -10.21
CA PRO A 52 -0.32 -12.38 -11.45
C PRO A 52 1.16 -12.64 -11.11
N LEU A 53 1.76 -13.66 -11.72
CA LEU A 53 3.15 -14.10 -11.48
C LEU A 53 3.37 -14.97 -10.22
N SER A 54 2.33 -15.24 -9.44
CA SER A 54 2.44 -16.14 -8.29
C SER A 54 2.83 -17.55 -8.68
N GLN A 55 3.72 -18.16 -7.90
CA GLN A 55 4.27 -19.51 -8.14
C GLN A 55 4.08 -20.45 -6.96
N HIS A 56 4.05 -19.92 -5.74
CA HIS A 56 4.11 -20.70 -4.50
C HIS A 56 2.84 -20.58 -3.65
N VAL A 57 1.70 -20.28 -4.28
CA VAL A 57 0.42 -20.05 -3.60
C VAL A 57 -0.55 -21.18 -3.93
N CYS A 58 -1.11 -21.82 -2.90
CA CYS A 58 -2.10 -22.87 -3.08
C CYS A 58 -3.39 -22.32 -3.68
N PHE A 59 -3.87 -22.91 -4.78
CA PHE A 59 -5.10 -22.46 -5.42
C PHE A 59 -6.35 -22.75 -4.57
N GLY A 60 -6.34 -23.82 -3.77
CA GLY A 60 -7.46 -24.15 -2.87
C GLY A 60 -7.57 -23.24 -1.64
N CYS A 61 -6.49 -23.10 -0.85
CA CYS A 61 -6.54 -22.41 0.44
C CYS A 61 -5.74 -21.10 0.53
N HIS A 62 -5.09 -20.68 -0.57
CA HIS A 62 -4.30 -19.44 -0.67
C HIS A 62 -3.05 -19.36 0.23
N ARG A 63 -2.71 -20.43 0.97
CA ARG A 63 -1.47 -20.49 1.75
C ARG A 63 -0.26 -20.70 0.86
N LEU A 64 0.89 -20.20 1.33
CA LEU A 64 2.18 -20.44 0.70
C LEU A 64 2.62 -21.90 0.88
N PHE A 65 3.34 -22.44 -0.11
CA PHE A 65 4.01 -23.73 -0.03
C PHE A 65 5.42 -23.66 -0.60
N LYS A 66 6.36 -24.44 -0.06
CA LYS A 66 7.72 -24.57 -0.63
C LYS A 66 7.76 -25.54 -1.81
N LYS A 67 7.08 -26.68 -1.63
CA LYS A 67 6.97 -27.74 -2.61
C LYS A 67 5.50 -27.98 -2.89
N ALA A 68 5.12 -27.94 -4.16
CA ALA A 68 3.75 -28.19 -4.56
C ALA A 68 3.40 -29.69 -4.42
N HIS A 69 2.22 -29.96 -3.88
CA HIS A 69 1.48 -31.20 -4.13
C HIS A 69 0.75 -31.03 -5.47
N ILE A 70 1.06 -31.87 -6.45
CA ILE A 70 0.41 -31.82 -7.76
C ILE A 70 -0.87 -32.63 -7.70
N CYS A 71 -2.01 -32.01 -8.00
CA CYS A 71 -3.29 -32.69 -8.04
C CYS A 71 -3.26 -33.87 -9.01
N SER A 72 -3.69 -35.06 -8.60
CA SER A 72 -3.67 -36.25 -9.47
C SER A 72 -4.62 -36.16 -10.66
N ASP A 73 -5.66 -35.31 -10.59
CA ASP A 73 -6.70 -35.22 -11.61
C ASP A 73 -6.44 -34.13 -12.63
N CYS A 74 -6.28 -32.89 -12.18
CA CYS A 74 -6.06 -31.74 -13.06
C CYS A 74 -4.59 -31.33 -13.20
N ARG A 75 -3.72 -31.76 -12.27
CA ARG A 75 -2.28 -31.41 -12.20
C ARG A 75 -1.97 -29.96 -11.78
N SER A 76 -2.92 -29.26 -11.16
CA SER A 76 -2.65 -27.95 -10.55
C SER A 76 -1.78 -28.05 -9.29
N PRO A 77 -0.95 -27.03 -8.98
CA PRO A 77 -0.16 -27.00 -7.75
C PRO A 77 -1.01 -26.62 -6.52
N LEU A 78 -0.91 -27.43 -5.47
CA LEU A 78 -1.60 -27.27 -4.18
C LEU A 78 -0.62 -27.39 -3.01
N CYS A 79 -1.04 -27.06 -1.79
CA CYS A 79 -0.18 -27.24 -0.61
C CYS A 79 -0.20 -28.68 -0.06
N GLY A 80 -1.16 -29.53 -0.45
CA GLY A 80 -1.27 -30.89 0.04
C GLY A 80 -2.59 -31.58 -0.34
N HIS A 81 -2.69 -32.86 -0.01
CA HIS A 81 -3.83 -33.73 -0.34
C HIS A 81 -5.19 -33.17 0.16
N ASN A 82 -5.22 -32.55 1.35
CA ASN A 82 -6.47 -31.96 1.87
C ASN A 82 -7.03 -30.85 0.95
N CYS A 83 -6.17 -30.07 0.31
CA CYS A 83 -6.61 -29.08 -0.68
C CYS A 83 -7.02 -29.70 -2.00
N GLN A 84 -6.50 -30.88 -2.35
CA GLN A 84 -6.99 -31.61 -3.52
C GLN A 84 -8.44 -32.05 -3.30
N MET A 85 -8.78 -32.48 -2.08
CA MET A 85 -10.14 -32.93 -1.74
C MET A 85 -11.07 -31.79 -1.31
N SER A 86 -10.60 -30.53 -1.30
CA SER A 86 -11.42 -29.41 -0.80
C SER A 86 -12.47 -28.98 -1.82
N SER A 87 -13.60 -28.47 -1.32
CA SER A 87 -14.69 -28.03 -2.18
C SER A 87 -14.28 -26.89 -3.11
N GLU A 88 -13.38 -26.02 -2.64
CA GLU A 88 -12.85 -24.88 -3.38
C GLU A 88 -12.06 -25.34 -4.60
N HIS A 89 -11.18 -26.34 -4.46
CA HIS A 89 -10.43 -26.88 -5.59
C HIS A 89 -11.32 -27.72 -6.51
N GLN A 90 -12.21 -28.54 -5.96
CA GLN A 90 -13.04 -29.45 -6.76
C GLN A 90 -13.94 -28.71 -7.76
N LYS A 91 -14.42 -27.51 -7.39
CA LYS A 91 -15.13 -26.60 -8.31
C LYS A 91 -14.31 -26.21 -9.53
N GLU A 92 -12.99 -26.14 -9.41
CA GLU A 92 -12.07 -25.64 -10.43
C GLU A 92 -11.36 -26.77 -11.18
N CYS A 93 -11.20 -27.93 -10.52
CA CYS A 93 -10.43 -29.07 -10.99
C CYS A 93 -10.86 -29.54 -12.38
N ALA A 94 -12.17 -29.63 -12.63
CA ALA A 94 -12.73 -30.05 -13.92
C ALA A 94 -12.32 -29.11 -15.07
N TYR A 95 -12.28 -27.81 -14.83
CA TYR A 95 -11.87 -26.82 -15.83
C TYR A 95 -10.36 -26.85 -16.06
N LEU A 96 -9.57 -26.88 -14.98
CA LEU A 96 -8.11 -26.93 -15.05
C LEU A 96 -7.60 -28.17 -15.77
N LYS A 97 -8.29 -29.31 -15.62
CA LYS A 97 -7.97 -30.57 -16.32
C LYS A 97 -8.01 -30.42 -17.85
N LYS A 98 -8.91 -29.57 -18.37
CA LYS A 98 -9.06 -29.32 -19.82
C LYS A 98 -7.86 -28.57 -20.42
N ILE A 99 -7.25 -27.65 -19.67
CA ILE A 99 -6.27 -26.69 -20.22
C ILE A 99 -4.80 -26.96 -19.84
N ILE A 100 -4.52 -27.61 -18.72
CA ILE A 100 -3.13 -27.81 -18.26
C ILE A 100 -2.27 -28.57 -19.30
N PRO A 101 -2.75 -29.63 -20.00
CA PRO A 101 -1.98 -30.27 -21.07
C PRO A 101 -1.60 -29.32 -22.21
N GLU A 102 -2.50 -28.41 -22.59
CA GLU A 102 -2.25 -27.42 -23.63
C GLU A 102 -1.23 -26.37 -23.19
N ILE A 103 -1.32 -25.90 -21.93
CA ILE A 103 -0.32 -25.01 -21.31
C ILE A 103 1.06 -25.68 -21.34
N GLU A 104 1.17 -26.94 -20.93
CA GLU A 104 2.43 -27.68 -20.97
C GLU A 104 3.02 -27.77 -22.38
N ASN A 105 2.19 -28.02 -23.38
CA ASN A 105 2.62 -28.06 -24.78
C ASN A 105 3.17 -26.70 -25.24
N ARG A 106 2.42 -25.62 -24.98
CA ARG A 106 2.88 -24.26 -25.30
C ARG A 106 4.17 -23.89 -24.57
N GLN A 107 4.35 -24.34 -23.32
CA GLN A 107 5.57 -24.10 -22.55
C GLN A 107 6.77 -24.82 -23.18
N LYS A 108 6.62 -26.10 -23.59
CA LYS A 108 7.68 -26.85 -24.29
C LYS A 108 8.14 -26.15 -25.57
N ASN A 109 7.22 -25.46 -26.24
CA ASN A 109 7.49 -24.68 -27.45
C ASN A 109 8.00 -23.25 -27.16
N GLY A 110 8.28 -22.89 -25.91
CA GLY A 110 8.77 -21.58 -25.51
C GLY A 110 7.77 -20.43 -25.67
N LYS A 111 6.47 -20.74 -25.84
CA LYS A 111 5.43 -19.75 -26.20
C LYS A 111 4.75 -19.08 -24.99
N ILE A 112 4.90 -19.63 -23.79
CA ILE A 112 4.24 -19.12 -22.58
C ILE A 112 5.13 -19.20 -21.33
N GLN A 113 4.68 -18.54 -20.27
CA GLN A 113 5.33 -18.53 -18.95
C GLN A 113 5.24 -19.91 -18.26
N ARG A 114 5.91 -20.03 -17.09
CA ARG A 114 5.84 -21.24 -16.24
C ARG A 114 4.38 -21.61 -15.92
N ILE A 115 4.04 -22.90 -15.92
CA ILE A 115 2.66 -23.40 -15.64
C ILE A 115 2.00 -22.69 -14.45
N PRO A 116 2.62 -22.58 -13.25
CA PRO A 116 1.96 -21.93 -12.11
C PRO A 116 1.63 -20.46 -12.36
N VAL A 117 2.48 -19.77 -13.13
CA VAL A 117 2.27 -18.36 -13.50
C VAL A 117 1.15 -18.22 -14.52
N GLN A 118 1.11 -19.09 -15.53
CA GLN A 118 0.01 -19.09 -16.48
C GLN A 118 -1.32 -19.36 -15.79
N LEU A 119 -1.35 -20.34 -14.88
CA LEU A 119 -2.55 -20.65 -14.12
C LEU A 119 -2.96 -19.51 -13.19
N SER A 120 -2.04 -18.86 -12.47
CA SER A 120 -2.38 -17.73 -11.58
C SER A 120 -3.05 -16.57 -12.31
N MET A 121 -2.67 -16.30 -13.57
CA MET A 121 -3.34 -15.31 -14.41
C MET A 121 -4.79 -15.70 -14.80
N LEU A 122 -5.11 -17.00 -14.84
CA LEU A 122 -6.43 -17.52 -15.22
C LEU A 122 -7.39 -17.68 -14.03
N MET A 123 -6.86 -17.88 -12.81
CA MET A 123 -7.68 -18.23 -11.65
C MET A 123 -8.71 -17.16 -11.28
N LEU A 124 -8.32 -15.88 -11.23
CA LEU A 124 -9.25 -14.81 -10.85
C LEU A 124 -10.35 -14.59 -11.91
N PRO A 125 -10.04 -14.45 -13.22
CA PRO A 125 -11.06 -14.40 -14.26
C PRO A 125 -12.01 -15.61 -14.24
N LEU A 126 -11.47 -16.83 -14.09
CA LEU A 126 -12.27 -18.05 -14.00
C LEU A 126 -13.26 -17.98 -12.83
N ARG A 127 -12.78 -17.65 -11.62
CA ARG A 127 -13.63 -17.54 -10.43
C ARG A 127 -14.74 -16.51 -10.59
N LEU A 128 -14.43 -15.38 -11.21
CA LEU A 128 -15.40 -14.32 -11.46
C LEU A 128 -16.46 -14.74 -12.49
N LEU A 129 -16.06 -15.41 -13.57
CA LEU A 129 -17.00 -15.98 -14.57
C LEU A 129 -17.93 -17.03 -13.95
N LEU A 130 -17.42 -17.88 -13.06
CA LEU A 130 -18.23 -18.89 -12.35
C LEU A 130 -19.29 -18.27 -11.42
N LEU A 131 -19.16 -17.00 -11.02
CA LEU A 131 -20.19 -16.30 -10.25
C LEU A 131 -21.52 -16.21 -11.01
N ARG A 132 -21.51 -16.19 -12.35
CA ARG A 132 -22.73 -16.13 -13.18
C ARG A 132 -23.72 -17.24 -12.82
N ARG A 133 -23.20 -18.44 -12.56
CA ARG A 133 -23.98 -19.61 -12.15
C ARG A 133 -24.10 -19.71 -10.63
N GLU A 134 -22.98 -19.58 -9.91
CA GLU A 134 -22.95 -19.88 -8.47
C GLU A 134 -23.60 -18.79 -7.61
N GLN A 135 -23.43 -17.53 -7.99
CA GLN A 135 -23.85 -16.37 -7.21
C GLN A 135 -24.33 -15.22 -8.12
N PRO A 136 -25.52 -15.34 -8.76
CA PRO A 136 -26.01 -14.35 -9.74
C PRO A 136 -26.06 -12.91 -9.23
N ASN A 137 -26.33 -12.71 -7.94
CA ASN A 137 -26.30 -11.37 -7.33
C ASN A 137 -24.88 -10.76 -7.36
N LYS A 138 -23.83 -11.56 -7.09
CA LYS A 138 -22.43 -11.08 -7.19
C LYS A 138 -22.02 -10.87 -8.64
N TRP A 139 -22.53 -11.69 -9.56
CA TRP A 139 -22.34 -11.47 -10.99
C TRP A 139 -22.89 -10.12 -11.44
N GLN A 140 -24.09 -9.74 -10.99
CA GLN A 140 -24.63 -8.42 -11.31
C GLN A 140 -23.75 -7.28 -10.81
N LEU A 141 -23.20 -7.41 -9.59
CA LEU A 141 -22.25 -6.42 -9.05
C LEU A 141 -20.95 -6.36 -9.87
N LEU A 142 -20.42 -7.51 -10.28
CA LEU A 142 -19.24 -7.58 -11.14
C LEU A 142 -19.47 -6.86 -12.48
N MET A 143 -20.63 -7.08 -13.11
CA MET A 143 -20.95 -6.48 -14.40
C MET A 143 -21.23 -4.97 -14.32
N ASP A 144 -21.48 -4.43 -13.12
CA ASP A 144 -21.63 -2.99 -12.85
C ASP A 144 -20.28 -2.28 -12.60
N LEU A 145 -19.18 -3.03 -12.50
CA LEU A 145 -17.85 -2.46 -12.36
C LEU A 145 -17.32 -1.86 -13.66
N GLU A 146 -16.63 -0.73 -13.54
CA GLU A 146 -15.95 -0.09 -14.67
C GLU A 146 -14.82 -0.99 -15.19
N SER A 147 -14.73 -1.14 -16.51
CA SER A 147 -13.75 -2.00 -17.18
C SER A 147 -12.91 -1.29 -18.24
N HIS A 148 -13.23 -0.02 -18.54
CA HIS A 148 -12.55 0.84 -19.50
C HIS A 148 -12.27 0.16 -20.85
N MET A 149 -13.24 -0.57 -21.39
CA MET A 149 -13.11 -1.37 -22.61
C MET A 149 -12.52 -0.57 -23.78
N GLU A 150 -13.09 0.60 -24.09
CA GLU A 150 -12.66 1.44 -25.20
C GLU A 150 -11.20 1.92 -25.06
N ALA A 151 -10.80 2.32 -23.86
CA ALA A 151 -9.43 2.75 -23.59
C ALA A 151 -8.45 1.56 -23.65
N ARG A 152 -8.85 0.41 -23.09
CA ARG A 152 -8.02 -0.80 -23.04
C ARG A 152 -7.77 -1.41 -24.42
N GLN A 153 -8.71 -1.34 -25.35
CA GLN A 153 -8.54 -1.83 -26.74
C GLN A 153 -7.28 -1.30 -27.43
N LYS A 154 -6.84 -0.08 -27.06
CA LYS A 154 -5.67 0.59 -27.65
C LYS A 154 -4.34 0.24 -26.96
N THR A 155 -4.36 -0.68 -26.00
CA THR A 155 -3.20 -1.00 -25.15
C THR A 155 -2.66 -2.41 -25.42
N SER A 156 -1.41 -2.65 -25.04
CA SER A 156 -0.78 -3.97 -25.20
C SER A 156 -1.42 -5.07 -24.34
N ILE A 157 -2.07 -4.71 -23.23
CA ILE A 157 -2.74 -5.69 -22.35
C ILE A 157 -3.95 -6.34 -23.04
N TRP A 158 -4.64 -5.61 -23.93
CA TRP A 158 -5.73 -6.18 -24.72
C TRP A 158 -5.26 -7.36 -25.58
N GLY A 159 -4.24 -7.13 -26.39
CA GLY A 159 -3.63 -8.17 -27.23
C GLY A 159 -2.92 -9.26 -26.41
N PHE A 160 -2.48 -8.98 -25.18
CA PHE A 160 -1.99 -10.01 -24.27
C PHE A 160 -3.11 -10.95 -23.82
N ASN A 161 -4.26 -10.40 -23.39
CA ASN A 161 -5.41 -11.19 -22.93
C ASN A 161 -5.99 -12.06 -24.04
N GLN A 162 -6.14 -11.51 -25.25
CA GLN A 162 -6.58 -12.26 -26.45
C GLN A 162 -5.74 -13.51 -26.73
N ARG A 163 -4.43 -13.46 -26.46
CA ARG A 163 -3.52 -14.58 -26.74
C ARG A 163 -3.34 -15.53 -25.57
N ASN A 164 -3.38 -15.01 -24.34
CA ASN A 164 -2.94 -15.73 -23.15
C ASN A 164 -4.03 -15.98 -22.12
N ILE A 165 -5.24 -15.43 -22.28
CA ILE A 165 -6.33 -15.55 -21.31
C ILE A 165 -7.59 -16.09 -21.98
N THR A 166 -8.10 -15.38 -23.00
CA THR A 166 -9.36 -15.71 -23.70
C THR A 166 -9.42 -17.17 -24.17
N PRO A 167 -8.43 -17.70 -24.91
CA PRO A 167 -8.56 -19.05 -25.48
C PRO A 167 -8.66 -20.15 -24.42
N PHE A 168 -8.01 -19.95 -23.27
CA PHE A 168 -8.07 -20.90 -22.16
C PHE A 168 -9.41 -20.84 -21.43
N LEU A 169 -9.97 -19.64 -21.20
CA LEU A 169 -11.27 -19.48 -20.56
C LEU A 169 -12.41 -20.00 -21.45
N GLU A 170 -12.35 -19.74 -22.75
CA GLU A 170 -13.28 -20.32 -23.73
C GLU A 170 -13.22 -21.85 -23.68
N THR A 171 -12.02 -22.44 -23.77
CA THR A 171 -11.84 -23.90 -23.67
C THR A 171 -12.39 -24.47 -22.34
N MET A 172 -12.22 -23.75 -21.23
CA MET A 172 -12.73 -24.18 -19.93
C MET A 172 -14.27 -24.15 -19.88
N LEU A 173 -14.89 -23.10 -20.41
CA LEU A 173 -16.27 -22.73 -20.06
C LEU A 173 -17.28 -22.85 -21.19
N ILE A 174 -16.89 -23.05 -22.46
CA ILE A 174 -17.81 -23.01 -23.62
C ILE A 174 -19.02 -23.95 -23.52
N GLU A 175 -18.87 -25.11 -22.88
CA GLU A 175 -19.98 -26.06 -22.66
C GLU A 175 -21.05 -25.52 -21.71
N GLU A 176 -20.66 -24.72 -20.72
CA GLU A 176 -21.54 -24.18 -19.68
C GLU A 176 -21.95 -22.72 -19.93
N MET A 177 -21.13 -21.98 -20.67
CA MET A 177 -21.32 -20.59 -21.05
C MET A 177 -21.11 -20.46 -22.57
N PRO A 178 -22.09 -20.87 -23.40
CA PRO A 178 -21.93 -20.88 -24.86
C PRO A 178 -21.74 -19.49 -25.48
N ASP A 179 -22.10 -18.44 -24.75
CA ASP A 179 -21.94 -17.04 -25.13
C ASP A 179 -20.59 -16.44 -24.69
N ILE A 180 -19.68 -17.24 -24.11
CA ILE A 180 -18.32 -16.78 -23.80
C ILE A 180 -17.60 -16.39 -25.09
N ASN A 181 -17.02 -15.19 -25.10
CA ASN A 181 -16.26 -14.63 -26.21
C ASN A 181 -15.17 -13.68 -25.69
N ASP A 182 -14.35 -13.17 -26.60
CA ASP A 182 -13.27 -12.24 -26.26
C ASP A 182 -13.78 -10.98 -25.55
N ASP A 183 -14.89 -10.39 -25.99
CA ASP A 183 -15.44 -9.18 -25.38
C ASP A 183 -15.82 -9.39 -23.91
N LEU A 184 -16.49 -10.50 -23.59
CA LEU A 184 -16.85 -10.84 -22.21
C LEU A 184 -15.59 -11.09 -21.37
N VAL A 185 -14.62 -11.84 -21.88
CA VAL A 185 -13.36 -12.08 -21.16
C VAL A 185 -12.61 -10.77 -20.92
N GLN A 186 -12.54 -9.90 -21.92
CA GLN A 186 -11.89 -8.59 -21.82
C GLN A 186 -12.60 -7.68 -20.82
N GLN A 187 -13.93 -7.70 -20.76
CA GLN A 187 -14.71 -6.96 -19.78
C GLN A 187 -14.36 -7.41 -18.35
N ILE A 188 -14.29 -8.72 -18.12
CA ILE A 188 -13.91 -9.28 -16.82
C ILE A 188 -12.46 -8.92 -16.45
N CYS A 189 -11.53 -9.06 -17.40
CA CYS A 189 -10.14 -8.64 -17.19
C CYS A 189 -10.01 -7.14 -16.91
N GLY A 190 -10.80 -6.30 -17.59
CA GLY A 190 -10.85 -4.86 -17.35
C GLY A 190 -11.37 -4.52 -15.97
N ALA A 191 -12.45 -5.18 -15.55
CA ALA A 191 -12.97 -5.05 -14.19
C ALA A 191 -11.91 -5.45 -13.15
N ILE A 192 -11.14 -6.52 -13.39
CA ILE A 192 -10.03 -6.92 -12.51
C ILE A 192 -8.95 -5.84 -12.44
N ASP A 193 -8.54 -5.30 -13.59
CA ASP A 193 -7.48 -4.28 -13.69
C ASP A 193 -7.81 -3.01 -12.89
N VAL A 194 -9.07 -2.59 -12.94
CA VAL A 194 -9.53 -1.33 -12.35
C VAL A 194 -9.98 -1.50 -10.89
N ASN A 195 -10.58 -2.63 -10.53
CA ASN A 195 -11.37 -2.78 -9.29
C ASN A 195 -10.82 -3.84 -8.32
N SER A 196 -9.58 -4.30 -8.55
CA SER A 196 -8.95 -5.29 -7.67
C SER A 196 -7.86 -4.69 -6.80
N PHE A 197 -7.71 -5.29 -5.62
CA PHE A 197 -6.74 -4.90 -4.59
C PHE A 197 -5.84 -6.09 -4.26
N GLU A 198 -4.59 -5.78 -3.92
CA GLU A 198 -3.66 -6.77 -3.39
C GLU A 198 -4.05 -7.16 -1.96
N ILE A 199 -3.96 -8.44 -1.67
CA ILE A 199 -4.24 -9.04 -0.37
C ILE A 199 -2.95 -9.75 0.07
N ARG A 200 -2.41 -9.35 1.22
CA ARG A 200 -1.19 -9.95 1.79
C ARG A 200 -1.49 -11.41 2.18
N ILE A 201 -0.60 -12.33 1.80
CA ILE A 201 -0.68 -13.72 2.24
C ILE A 201 0.05 -13.84 3.59
N GLU A 202 -0.64 -14.40 4.58
CA GLU A 202 -0.04 -14.66 5.88
C GLU A 202 1.01 -15.78 5.78
N GLN A 203 2.20 -15.55 6.35
CA GLN A 203 3.16 -16.63 6.60
C GLN A 203 2.79 -17.31 7.93
N PRO A 204 2.71 -18.65 7.99
CA PRO A 204 2.38 -19.34 9.24
C PRO A 204 3.35 -18.94 10.36
N ASP A 205 2.78 -18.72 11.55
CA ASP A 205 3.46 -18.16 12.73
C ASP A 205 4.69 -19.01 13.13
N ARG A 206 5.82 -18.35 13.34
CA ARG A 206 7.14 -18.96 13.65
C ARG A 206 7.15 -19.76 14.95
N ARG A 207 6.11 -19.64 15.78
CA ARG A 207 6.08 -20.16 17.16
C ARG A 207 5.40 -21.50 17.34
N ARG A 208 4.81 -22.11 16.29
CA ARG A 208 3.93 -23.29 16.45
C ARG A 208 4.33 -24.59 15.77
N HIS A 209 5.47 -24.68 15.08
CA HIS A 209 5.93 -25.97 14.57
C HIS A 209 7.43 -26.20 14.79
N ASP A 210 7.72 -27.43 15.19
CA ASP A 210 9.02 -28.01 15.51
C ASP A 210 10.15 -27.62 14.56
N HIS A 211 11.35 -27.62 15.14
CA HIS A 211 12.64 -27.51 14.48
C HIS A 211 12.70 -28.17 13.09
N GLN A 212 12.81 -27.35 12.02
CA GLN A 212 13.67 -27.55 10.82
C GLN A 212 13.20 -26.79 9.57
N GLU A 213 12.07 -26.10 9.59
CA GLU A 213 11.60 -25.39 8.40
C GLU A 213 12.00 -23.92 8.37
N GLN A 214 13.11 -23.60 7.70
CA GLN A 214 13.45 -22.22 7.35
C GLN A 214 12.27 -21.54 6.60
N PRO A 215 11.85 -20.32 6.96
CA PRO A 215 10.77 -19.64 6.26
C PRO A 215 11.09 -19.42 4.77
N LEU A 216 10.05 -19.35 3.92
CA LEU A 216 10.15 -18.77 2.57
C LEU A 216 10.39 -17.26 2.73
N SER A 217 11.60 -16.89 3.16
CA SER A 217 11.88 -15.55 3.69
C SER A 217 11.95 -14.44 2.62
N ASN A 218 11.70 -14.74 1.34
CA ASN A 218 11.89 -13.81 0.22
C ASN A 218 10.80 -13.88 -0.88
N THR A 219 9.61 -14.43 -0.61
CA THR A 219 8.57 -14.49 -1.64
C THR A 219 7.60 -13.30 -1.54
N ASN A 220 7.62 -12.38 -2.53
CA ASN A 220 6.64 -11.30 -2.72
C ASN A 220 5.28 -11.83 -3.24
N GLU A 221 4.82 -12.96 -2.71
CA GLU A 221 3.59 -13.61 -3.13
C GLU A 221 2.40 -12.88 -2.50
N VAL A 222 1.41 -12.53 -3.32
CA VAL A 222 0.20 -11.82 -2.91
C VAL A 222 -1.02 -12.52 -3.51
N LEU A 223 -2.20 -12.30 -2.94
CA LEU A 223 -3.45 -12.57 -3.64
C LEU A 223 -3.93 -11.27 -4.28
N ARG A 224 -4.82 -11.42 -5.25
CA ARG A 224 -5.58 -10.34 -5.86
C ARG A 224 -7.06 -10.64 -5.68
N GLY A 225 -7.80 -9.69 -5.14
CA GLY A 225 -9.25 -9.79 -4.96
C GLY A 225 -9.99 -8.65 -5.63
N THR A 226 -11.12 -8.93 -6.27
CA THR A 226 -11.99 -7.93 -6.89
C THR A 226 -13.09 -7.53 -5.92
N PHE A 227 -13.25 -6.23 -5.65
CA PHE A 227 -14.18 -5.70 -4.66
C PHE A 227 -15.18 -4.76 -5.34
N TYR A 228 -16.43 -4.74 -4.88
CA TYR A 228 -17.47 -3.90 -5.47
C TYR A 228 -17.52 -2.54 -4.78
N MET A 229 -17.89 -2.55 -3.49
CA MET A 229 -18.08 -1.31 -2.73
C MET A 229 -16.77 -0.54 -2.66
N ALA A 230 -15.65 -1.20 -2.39
CA ALA A 230 -14.36 -0.52 -2.25
C ALA A 230 -13.93 0.22 -3.54
N SER A 231 -14.36 -0.26 -4.69
CA SER A 231 -14.05 0.31 -6.00
C SER A 231 -14.90 1.54 -6.33
N LEU A 232 -16.00 1.77 -5.59
CA LEU A 232 -16.80 2.99 -5.67
C LEU A 232 -16.23 4.14 -4.82
N MET A 233 -15.19 3.91 -4.00
CA MET A 233 -14.53 4.99 -3.26
C MET A 233 -13.63 5.79 -4.20
N ALA A 234 -13.84 7.10 -4.31
CA ALA A 234 -13.02 7.96 -5.16
C ALA A 234 -11.59 8.16 -4.63
N HIS A 235 -10.69 8.51 -5.54
CA HIS A 235 -9.31 8.83 -5.21
C HIS A 235 -9.13 10.25 -4.69
N SER A 236 -8.25 10.41 -3.69
CA SER A 236 -7.56 11.67 -3.41
C SER A 236 -6.12 11.37 -3.01
N CYS A 237 -5.15 12.20 -3.46
CA CYS A 237 -3.77 12.08 -2.99
C CYS A 237 -3.62 12.49 -1.52
N ILE A 238 -4.62 13.18 -0.94
CA ILE A 238 -4.80 13.41 0.49
C ILE A 238 -6.08 12.70 0.91
N ALA A 239 -5.96 11.40 1.15
CA ALA A 239 -7.07 10.56 1.55
C ALA A 239 -7.50 10.84 3.00
N ASN A 240 -8.81 10.78 3.25
CA ASN A 240 -9.39 10.85 4.60
C ASN A 240 -9.80 9.47 5.14
N ALA A 241 -9.60 8.42 4.36
CA ALA A 241 -9.76 7.03 4.79
C ALA A 241 -8.61 6.14 4.29
N GLN A 242 -8.35 5.05 5.01
CA GLN A 242 -7.33 4.06 4.67
C GLN A 242 -7.90 2.64 4.65
N ILE A 243 -7.40 1.86 3.71
CA ILE A 243 -7.74 0.44 3.55
C ILE A 243 -6.81 -0.41 4.41
N SER A 244 -7.41 -1.39 5.09
CA SER A 244 -6.74 -2.50 5.75
C SER A 244 -7.36 -3.81 5.27
N MET A 245 -6.57 -4.88 5.22
CA MET A 245 -7.01 -6.19 4.75
C MET A 245 -6.69 -7.22 5.82
N SER A 246 -7.69 -7.92 6.32
CA SER A 246 -7.50 -9.03 7.27
C SER A 246 -7.19 -10.34 6.56
N ASN A 247 -6.76 -11.33 7.35
CA ASN A 247 -6.22 -12.60 6.86
C ASN A 247 -7.29 -13.46 6.16
N ASP A 248 -8.56 -13.25 6.47
CA ASP A 248 -9.71 -13.85 5.80
C ASP A 248 -10.12 -13.11 4.52
N SER A 249 -9.26 -12.23 3.99
CA SER A 249 -9.52 -11.36 2.83
C SER A 249 -10.66 -10.35 3.04
N GLN A 250 -11.09 -10.08 4.28
CA GLN A 250 -12.02 -8.98 4.53
C GLN A 250 -11.29 -7.63 4.47
N MET A 251 -11.72 -6.77 3.57
CA MET A 251 -11.33 -5.38 3.54
C MET A 251 -12.05 -4.62 4.64
N THR A 252 -11.32 -3.77 5.37
CA THR A 252 -11.88 -2.78 6.29
C THR A 252 -11.36 -1.40 5.93
N VAL A 253 -12.27 -0.46 5.72
CA VAL A 253 -11.98 0.96 5.45
C VAL A 253 -12.19 1.75 6.74
N LYS A 254 -11.21 2.55 7.13
CA LYS A 254 -11.27 3.37 8.36
C LYS A 254 -10.97 4.82 8.06
N ALA A 255 -11.65 5.73 8.73
CA ALA A 255 -11.35 7.16 8.65
C ALA A 255 -9.96 7.42 9.27
N THR A 256 -9.12 8.19 8.60
CA THR A 256 -7.80 8.60 9.09
C THR A 256 -7.84 9.97 9.75
N VAL A 257 -8.74 10.84 9.29
CA VAL A 257 -9.02 12.18 9.84
C VAL A 257 -10.52 12.29 10.17
N PRO A 258 -10.97 13.31 10.90
CA PRO A 258 -12.40 13.56 11.04
C PRO A 258 -13.05 13.75 9.67
N ILE A 259 -14.21 13.14 9.45
CA ILE A 259 -15.03 13.29 8.24
C ILE A 259 -16.41 13.78 8.68
N GLN A 260 -16.88 14.91 8.16
CA GLN A 260 -18.19 15.46 8.50
C GLN A 260 -19.30 14.81 7.68
N GLU A 261 -20.55 14.89 8.16
CA GLU A 261 -21.71 14.51 7.37
C GLU A 261 -21.77 15.32 6.06
N GLY A 262 -22.01 14.65 4.94
CA GLY A 262 -22.00 15.23 3.60
C GLY A 262 -20.62 15.28 2.92
N GLU A 263 -19.51 15.05 3.63
CA GLU A 263 -18.18 15.02 3.02
C GLU A 263 -17.93 13.73 2.21
N GLY A 264 -17.16 13.87 1.13
CA GLY A 264 -16.69 12.73 0.34
C GLY A 264 -15.71 11.85 1.11
N ILE A 265 -15.80 10.54 0.88
CA ILE A 265 -14.88 9.55 1.46
C ILE A 265 -13.88 9.14 0.37
N PHE A 266 -12.61 9.42 0.63
CA PHE A 266 -11.53 9.24 -0.32
C PHE A 266 -10.45 8.30 0.22
N VAL A 267 -9.98 7.42 -0.64
CA VAL A 267 -8.80 6.58 -0.40
C VAL A 267 -7.70 6.93 -1.42
N SER A 268 -6.44 6.71 -1.06
CA SER A 268 -5.35 6.90 -2.02
C SER A 268 -5.14 5.61 -2.81
N TYR A 269 -5.12 5.69 -4.15
CA TYR A 269 -4.76 4.58 -5.02
C TYR A 269 -3.25 4.53 -5.28
N THR A 270 -2.54 5.60 -4.92
CA THR A 270 -1.10 5.77 -5.10
C THR A 270 -0.40 5.76 -3.74
N ASP A 271 0.90 5.53 -3.73
CA ASP A 271 1.71 5.74 -2.53
C ASP A 271 1.80 7.27 -2.24
N PRO A 272 1.52 7.72 -1.00
CA PRO A 272 1.67 9.14 -0.64
C PRO A 272 3.08 9.70 -0.86
N LEU A 273 4.11 8.85 -0.84
CA LEU A 273 5.52 9.18 -1.08
C LEU A 273 5.96 8.99 -2.55
N GLN A 274 5.03 9.09 -3.51
CA GLN A 274 5.33 9.27 -4.93
C GLN A 274 5.27 10.75 -5.32
N THR A 275 6.06 11.17 -6.31
CA THR A 275 6.01 12.53 -6.87
C THR A 275 4.72 12.76 -7.64
N THR A 276 4.34 14.03 -7.87
CA THR A 276 3.12 14.38 -8.61
C THR A 276 3.09 13.73 -9.99
N LEU A 277 4.24 13.67 -10.67
CA LEU A 277 4.36 13.02 -11.96
C LEU A 277 4.12 11.51 -11.87
N GLN A 278 4.74 10.84 -10.89
CA GLN A 278 4.56 9.40 -10.66
C GLN A 278 3.11 9.06 -10.34
N ARG A 279 2.46 9.82 -9.44
CA ARG A 279 1.06 9.61 -9.05
C ARG A 279 0.13 9.76 -10.25
N ARG A 280 0.24 10.86 -11.00
CA ARG A 280 -0.61 11.11 -12.19
C ARG A 280 -0.36 10.10 -13.30
N THR A 281 0.90 9.71 -13.54
CA THR A 281 1.25 8.63 -14.49
C THR A 281 0.59 7.31 -14.12
N PHE A 282 0.63 6.94 -12.84
CA PHE A 282 0.02 5.69 -12.35
C PHE A 282 -1.51 5.71 -12.53
N LEU A 283 -2.15 6.82 -12.17
CA LEU A 283 -3.60 6.97 -12.27
C LEU A 283 -4.09 7.02 -13.71
N GLU A 284 -3.39 7.72 -14.61
CA GLU A 284 -3.74 7.75 -16.02
C GLU A 284 -3.62 6.35 -16.64
N LYS A 285 -2.48 5.68 -16.46
CA LYS A 285 -2.22 4.37 -17.09
C LYS A 285 -3.07 3.24 -16.51
N GLY A 286 -3.33 3.26 -15.21
CA GLY A 286 -4.00 2.17 -14.50
C GLY A 286 -5.47 2.40 -14.19
N LYS A 287 -5.91 3.67 -14.14
CA LYS A 287 -7.27 4.07 -13.74
C LYS A 287 -7.93 5.05 -14.72
N HIS A 288 -7.24 5.44 -15.80
CA HIS A 288 -7.77 6.23 -16.90
C HIS A 288 -8.34 7.61 -16.50
N PHE A 289 -7.75 8.26 -15.48
CA PHE A 289 -8.10 9.64 -15.11
C PHE A 289 -6.90 10.44 -14.59
N THR A 290 -7.02 11.77 -14.64
CA THR A 290 -6.03 12.71 -14.09
C THR A 290 -6.51 13.31 -12.77
N CYS A 291 -5.76 13.10 -11.70
CA CYS A 291 -6.12 13.60 -10.37
C CYS A 291 -5.94 15.13 -10.26
N ARG A 292 -7.01 15.82 -9.87
CA ARG A 292 -7.06 17.26 -9.59
C ARG A 292 -7.40 17.57 -8.12
N CYS A 293 -7.04 16.67 -7.18
CA CYS A 293 -7.23 16.95 -5.76
C CYS A 293 -6.38 18.15 -5.30
N ARG A 294 -6.66 18.69 -4.10
CA ARG A 294 -5.96 19.86 -3.53
C ARG A 294 -4.43 19.77 -3.60
N ARG A 295 -3.85 18.59 -3.29
CA ARG A 295 -2.40 18.36 -3.39
C ARG A 295 -1.88 18.46 -4.82
N CYS A 296 -2.64 17.95 -5.78
CA CYS A 296 -2.26 17.95 -7.20
C CYS A 296 -2.49 19.31 -7.86
N GLN A 297 -3.28 20.20 -7.25
CA GLN A 297 -3.52 21.57 -7.72
C GLN A 297 -2.53 22.58 -7.12
N ASP A 298 -1.96 22.28 -5.96
CA ASP A 298 -0.93 23.11 -5.32
C ASP A 298 0.47 22.71 -5.81
N PRO A 299 1.19 23.57 -6.57
CA PRO A 299 2.55 23.28 -7.04
C PRO A 299 3.56 22.98 -5.94
N THR A 300 3.31 23.50 -4.73
CA THR A 300 4.18 23.31 -3.56
C THR A 300 3.82 22.06 -2.75
N GLU A 301 2.71 21.38 -3.06
CA GLU A 301 2.16 20.27 -2.29
C GLU A 301 2.02 20.63 -0.79
N PHE A 302 1.31 21.73 -0.49
CA PHE A 302 1.15 22.32 0.84
C PHE A 302 2.46 22.79 1.48
N GLY A 303 3.35 23.39 0.69
CA GLY A 303 4.66 23.85 1.15
C GLY A 303 5.66 22.74 1.45
N THR A 304 5.34 21.48 1.16
CA THR A 304 6.28 20.36 1.36
C THR A 304 7.34 20.29 0.26
N PHE A 305 7.04 20.79 -0.94
CA PHE A 305 7.91 20.70 -2.11
C PHE A 305 8.31 19.24 -2.42
N ALA A 306 7.39 18.29 -2.19
CA ALA A 306 7.69 16.85 -2.23
C ALA A 306 8.11 16.33 -3.63
N SER A 307 7.79 17.07 -4.70
CA SER A 307 8.20 16.78 -6.09
C SER A 307 9.20 17.79 -6.65
N ALA A 308 9.76 18.69 -5.83
CA ALA A 308 10.54 19.81 -6.32
C ALA A 308 12.00 19.45 -6.66
N VAL A 309 12.41 19.83 -7.87
CA VAL A 309 13.78 19.68 -8.38
C VAL A 309 14.48 21.04 -8.42
N ARG A 310 15.80 21.09 -8.17
CA ARG A 310 16.56 22.35 -8.24
C ARG A 310 16.61 22.87 -9.69
N CYS A 311 16.30 24.14 -9.88
CA CYS A 311 16.40 24.78 -11.19
C CYS A 311 17.84 24.76 -11.71
N ARG A 312 18.03 24.35 -12.95
CA ARG A 312 19.35 24.29 -13.60
C ARG A 312 19.78 25.64 -14.20
N SER A 313 18.83 26.54 -14.45
CA SER A 313 19.11 27.86 -15.05
C SER A 313 19.57 28.87 -14.00
N CYS A 314 18.82 29.05 -12.92
CA CYS A 314 19.19 30.05 -11.88
C CYS A 314 19.86 29.45 -10.64
N THR A 315 19.74 28.13 -10.41
CA THR A 315 20.27 27.41 -9.23
C THR A 315 19.75 27.84 -7.86
N SER A 316 19.05 28.97 -7.75
CA SER A 316 18.40 29.44 -6.52
C SER A 316 17.00 28.84 -6.34
N GLY A 317 16.23 28.72 -7.42
CA GLY A 317 14.82 28.33 -7.37
C GLY A 317 14.54 26.84 -7.47
N TRP A 318 13.29 26.50 -7.15
CA TRP A 318 12.72 25.16 -7.26
C TRP A 318 11.77 25.07 -8.44
N VAL A 319 11.87 23.98 -9.20
CA VAL A 319 11.05 23.68 -10.36
C VAL A 319 9.88 22.83 -9.91
N LEU A 320 8.65 23.34 -10.12
CA LEU A 320 7.42 22.83 -9.53
C LEU A 320 6.38 22.47 -10.61
N PRO A 321 5.54 21.44 -10.37
CA PRO A 321 4.51 21.04 -11.30
C PRO A 321 3.37 22.05 -11.32
N HIS A 322 2.99 22.53 -12.50
CA HIS A 322 1.84 23.39 -12.73
C HIS A 322 0.87 22.69 -13.67
N ASP A 323 -0.40 22.68 -13.27
CA ASP A 323 -1.52 22.19 -14.05
C ASP A 323 -2.36 23.39 -14.48
N ASP A 324 -2.35 23.69 -15.76
CA ASP A 324 -3.08 24.79 -16.36
C ASP A 324 -4.46 24.37 -16.89
N GLY A 325 -4.82 23.08 -16.79
CA GLY A 325 -6.03 22.53 -17.39
C GLY A 325 -6.07 22.57 -18.92
N GLN A 326 -5.03 23.06 -19.59
CA GLN A 326 -5.00 23.32 -21.05
C GLN A 326 -4.21 22.28 -21.84
N LEU A 327 -3.44 21.41 -21.19
CA LEU A 327 -2.72 20.31 -21.83
C LEU A 327 -3.69 19.17 -22.20
N GLN A 328 -4.50 19.40 -23.24
CA GLN A 328 -5.21 18.38 -24.00
C GLN A 328 -4.35 17.90 -25.18
N ASP A 329 -3.03 17.74 -24.99
CA ASP A 329 -2.22 17.14 -26.04
C ASP A 329 -2.61 15.66 -26.18
N VAL A 330 -2.96 15.28 -27.40
CA VAL A 330 -3.79 14.13 -27.77
C VAL A 330 -3.09 12.76 -27.54
N GLU A 331 -1.87 12.75 -27.00
CA GLU A 331 -1.07 11.54 -26.76
C GLU A 331 -0.75 11.23 -25.28
N SER A 332 -0.84 12.20 -24.35
CA SER A 332 -0.59 11.95 -22.91
C SER A 332 -1.16 13.07 -22.03
N SER A 333 -2.17 12.76 -21.22
CA SER A 333 -2.84 13.68 -20.29
C SER A 333 -2.06 13.90 -18.98
N VAL A 334 -0.84 13.35 -18.88
CA VAL A 334 0.06 13.45 -17.72
C VAL A 334 1.17 14.49 -17.91
N ALA A 335 1.34 15.03 -19.13
CA ALA A 335 2.28 16.10 -19.36
C ALA A 335 1.93 17.31 -18.45
N LEU A 336 2.88 17.72 -17.62
CA LEU A 336 2.78 18.92 -16.79
C LEU A 336 3.75 19.99 -17.28
N ARG A 337 3.35 21.25 -17.14
CA ARG A 337 4.30 22.36 -17.24
C ARG A 337 5.04 22.46 -15.91
N TRP A 338 6.36 22.43 -15.96
CA TRP A 338 7.18 22.62 -14.77
C TRP A 338 7.81 24.00 -14.80
N LYS A 339 7.60 24.80 -13.76
CA LYS A 339 8.09 26.18 -13.71
C LYS A 339 8.97 26.41 -12.51
N CYS A 340 10.07 27.12 -12.72
CA CYS A 340 10.92 27.60 -11.63
C CYS A 340 10.20 28.69 -10.83
N SER A 341 10.23 28.57 -9.50
CA SER A 341 9.67 29.53 -8.54
C SER A 341 10.37 30.89 -8.50
N GLU A 342 11.58 31.00 -9.04
CA GLU A 342 12.39 32.23 -8.99
C GLU A 342 12.54 32.88 -10.37
N CYS A 343 13.09 32.15 -11.34
CA CYS A 343 13.37 32.70 -12.67
C CYS A 343 12.29 32.40 -13.72
N SER A 344 11.20 31.73 -13.34
CA SER A 344 10.09 31.33 -14.22
C SER A 344 10.46 30.45 -15.43
N GLU A 345 11.69 29.94 -15.49
CA GLU A 345 12.12 28.99 -16.54
C GLU A 345 11.19 27.79 -16.57
N GLU A 346 10.73 27.43 -17.78
CA GLU A 346 9.90 26.24 -18.01
C GLU A 346 10.77 25.03 -18.33
N MET A 347 10.43 23.89 -17.73
CA MET A 347 11.11 22.60 -17.96
C MET A 347 10.07 21.55 -18.36
N LYS A 348 10.51 20.59 -19.19
CA LYS A 348 9.66 19.49 -19.63
C LYS A 348 9.57 18.38 -18.59
N SER A 349 8.43 17.70 -18.53
CA SER A 349 8.21 16.58 -17.60
C SER A 349 9.23 15.44 -17.77
N GLU A 350 9.72 15.23 -18.99
CA GLU A 350 10.76 14.22 -19.29
C GLU A 350 12.10 14.56 -18.63
N ASP A 351 12.47 15.84 -18.58
CA ASP A 351 13.74 16.27 -17.96
C ASP A 351 13.68 16.17 -16.43
N ILE A 352 12.50 16.41 -15.85
CA ILE A 352 12.23 16.18 -14.43
C ILE A 352 12.31 14.69 -14.13
N SER A 353 11.61 13.85 -14.90
CA SER A 353 11.66 12.38 -14.79
C SER A 353 13.09 11.86 -14.85
N ARG A 354 13.90 12.34 -15.81
CA ARG A 354 15.31 11.94 -15.96
C ARG A 354 16.14 12.32 -14.73
N THR A 355 15.85 13.48 -14.12
CA THR A 355 16.53 13.91 -12.88
C THR A 355 16.16 13.01 -11.71
N GLU A 356 14.87 12.77 -11.51
CA GLU A 356 14.35 11.90 -10.46
C GLU A 356 14.89 10.47 -10.60
N GLU A 357 14.93 9.93 -11.82
CA GLU A 357 15.46 8.59 -12.11
C GLU A 357 16.94 8.47 -11.73
N VAL A 358 17.78 9.44 -12.10
CA VAL A 358 19.20 9.45 -11.72
C VAL A 358 19.36 9.46 -10.20
N VAL A 359 18.63 10.34 -9.51
CA VAL A 359 18.71 10.44 -8.04
C VAL A 359 18.19 9.16 -7.37
N GLN A 360 17.08 8.61 -7.86
CA GLN A 360 16.51 7.37 -7.36
C GLN A 360 17.47 6.18 -7.56
N ASN A 361 18.18 6.12 -8.69
CA ASN A 361 19.15 5.07 -8.97
C ASN A 361 20.37 5.17 -8.04
N ILE A 362 20.85 6.38 -7.73
CA ILE A 362 21.91 6.59 -6.73
C ILE A 362 21.48 6.03 -5.36
N VAL A 363 20.27 6.38 -4.91
CA VAL A 363 19.72 5.90 -3.62
C VAL A 363 19.56 4.38 -3.63
N LYS A 364 18.96 3.80 -4.68
CA LYS A 364 18.77 2.35 -4.81
C LYS A 364 20.09 1.59 -4.80
N ASN A 365 21.13 2.12 -5.43
CA ASN A 365 22.45 1.48 -5.43
C ASN A 365 23.08 1.47 -4.04
N ILE A 366 22.93 2.54 -3.27
CA ILE A 366 23.38 2.59 -1.88
C ILE A 366 22.56 1.63 -1.00
N GLN A 367 21.23 1.60 -1.16
CA GLN A 367 20.36 0.71 -0.39
C GLN A 367 20.55 -0.79 -0.68
N ARG A 368 21.30 -1.15 -1.73
CA ARG A 368 21.70 -2.54 -2.03
C ARG A 368 22.95 -2.98 -1.26
N LEU A 369 23.64 -2.07 -0.59
CA LEU A 369 24.79 -2.41 0.24
C LEU A 369 24.36 -3.28 1.43
N PRO A 370 25.28 -4.08 2.00
CA PRO A 370 25.02 -4.81 3.24
C PRO A 370 24.53 -3.87 4.35
N VAL A 371 23.65 -4.38 5.22
CA VAL A 371 23.11 -3.62 6.36
C VAL A 371 24.16 -3.54 7.46
N ASP A 372 25.01 -2.52 7.38
CA ASP A 372 26.10 -2.24 8.31
C ASP A 372 26.36 -0.74 8.47
N ARG A 373 27.44 -0.38 9.17
CA ARG A 373 27.88 1.01 9.36
C ARG A 373 28.11 1.75 8.04
N HIS A 374 28.70 1.08 7.06
CA HIS A 374 29.03 1.71 5.78
C HIS A 374 27.75 2.15 5.06
N LEU A 375 26.68 1.34 5.09
CA LEU A 375 25.38 1.77 4.56
C LEU A 375 24.86 3.05 5.22
N ILE A 376 24.97 3.17 6.55
CA ILE A 376 24.55 4.37 7.28
C ILE A 376 25.36 5.59 6.85
N ASP A 377 26.69 5.47 6.82
CA ASP A 377 27.60 6.56 6.43
C ASP A 377 27.29 7.03 5.00
N ARG A 378 27.09 6.09 4.06
CA ARG A 378 26.70 6.40 2.67
C ARG A 378 25.33 7.08 2.59
N CYS A 379 24.36 6.68 3.41
CA CYS A 379 23.05 7.33 3.46
C CYS A 379 23.15 8.78 3.99
N GLU A 380 23.93 9.04 5.04
CA GLU A 380 24.13 10.39 5.57
C GLU A 380 24.87 11.30 4.57
N GLU A 381 25.85 10.78 3.82
CA GLU A 381 26.50 11.54 2.74
C GLU A 381 25.52 12.00 1.64
N LEU A 382 24.49 11.21 1.35
CA LEU A 382 23.44 11.62 0.40
C LEU A 382 22.64 12.82 0.90
N PHE A 383 22.42 12.95 2.21
CA PHE A 383 21.79 14.16 2.78
C PHE A 383 22.62 15.42 2.64
N LEU A 384 23.92 15.31 2.34
CA LEU A 384 24.79 16.47 2.06
C LEU A 384 24.83 16.84 0.56
N THR A 385 24.61 15.85 -0.31
CA THR A 385 24.82 15.99 -1.75
C THR A 385 23.53 16.16 -2.54
N LEU A 386 22.49 15.40 -2.22
CA LEU A 386 21.22 15.41 -2.95
C LEU A 386 20.39 16.70 -2.78
N PRO A 387 20.45 17.44 -1.65
CA PRO A 387 19.78 18.75 -1.55
C PRO A 387 20.24 19.81 -2.57
N LYS A 388 21.37 19.57 -3.25
CA LYS A 388 21.81 20.39 -4.38
C LYS A 388 21.02 20.14 -5.66
N LYS A 389 20.29 19.02 -5.74
CA LYS A 389 19.55 18.55 -6.92
C LYS A 389 18.04 18.50 -6.69
N ILE A 390 17.59 18.19 -5.48
CA ILE A 390 16.17 18.04 -5.10
C ILE A 390 15.92 18.74 -3.76
N HIS A 391 14.67 19.11 -3.48
CA HIS A 391 14.32 19.73 -2.21
C HIS A 391 14.55 18.76 -1.03
N VAL A 392 14.83 19.27 0.18
CA VAL A 392 15.11 18.45 1.37
C VAL A 392 13.94 17.55 1.81
N ASN A 393 12.73 17.96 1.43
CA ASN A 393 11.47 17.23 1.64
C ASN A 393 10.98 16.51 0.37
N HIS A 394 11.81 16.45 -0.68
CA HIS A 394 11.50 15.65 -1.86
C HIS A 394 11.29 14.18 -1.46
N VAL A 395 10.30 13.50 -2.05
CA VAL A 395 9.88 12.15 -1.60
C VAL A 395 11.02 11.13 -1.55
N ILE A 396 12.01 11.23 -2.45
CA ILE A 396 13.21 10.37 -2.44
C ILE A 396 14.02 10.55 -1.14
N LEU A 397 14.21 11.79 -0.67
CA LEU A 397 14.88 12.05 0.60
C LEU A 397 14.01 11.69 1.81
N LEU A 398 12.69 11.78 1.70
CA LEU A 398 11.78 11.26 2.73
C LEU A 398 11.90 9.73 2.87
N GLN A 399 11.96 8.99 1.76
CA GLN A 399 12.18 7.54 1.76
C GLN A 399 13.57 7.15 2.30
N LEU A 400 14.60 7.92 1.95
CA LEU A 400 15.94 7.74 2.52
C LEU A 400 15.95 8.02 4.03
N ARG A 401 15.21 9.03 4.49
CA ARG A 401 15.05 9.38 5.91
C ARG A 401 14.36 8.25 6.69
N ILE A 402 13.30 7.65 6.13
CA ILE A 402 12.66 6.45 6.70
C ILE A 402 13.68 5.32 6.86
N SER A 403 14.52 5.12 5.83
CA SER A 403 15.56 4.09 5.85
C SER A 403 16.58 4.34 6.97
N LEU A 404 17.09 5.56 7.11
CA LEU A 404 18.01 5.93 8.20
C LEU A 404 17.37 5.80 9.58
N VAL A 405 16.12 6.22 9.75
CA VAL A 405 15.38 6.05 11.01
C VAL A 405 15.33 4.58 11.40
N HIS A 406 15.11 3.67 10.45
CA HIS A 406 15.12 2.23 10.72
C HIS A 406 16.53 1.69 11.04
N LEU A 407 17.56 2.13 10.30
CA LEU A 407 18.94 1.69 10.53
C LEU A 407 19.47 2.11 11.91
N TYR A 408 19.20 3.36 12.33
CA TYR A 408 19.51 3.82 13.68
C TYR A 408 18.65 3.07 14.71
N GLY A 409 19.29 2.28 15.57
CA GLY A 409 18.63 1.44 16.57
C GLY A 409 18.62 -0.05 16.24
N ASN A 410 18.91 -0.45 14.99
CA ASN A 410 18.85 -1.84 14.54
C ASN A 410 20.16 -2.40 13.95
N VAL A 411 21.20 -1.55 13.78
CA VAL A 411 22.53 -1.97 13.29
C VAL A 411 23.53 -2.01 14.46
N PRO A 412 24.40 -3.04 14.57
CA PRO A 412 25.45 -3.07 15.59
C PRO A 412 26.33 -1.82 15.58
N GLY A 413 26.63 -1.26 16.75
CA GLY A 413 27.31 0.03 16.91
C GLY A 413 26.38 1.25 16.76
N PHE A 414 25.13 1.02 16.36
CA PHE A 414 24.06 2.00 16.28
C PHE A 414 22.80 1.52 17.00
N LEU A 415 22.88 0.49 17.85
CA LEU A 415 21.76 0.10 18.71
C LEU A 415 21.44 1.24 19.69
N ILE A 416 20.17 1.37 20.10
CA ILE A 416 19.74 2.47 20.97
C ILE A 416 20.63 2.64 22.22
N PRO A 417 20.99 1.58 22.97
CA PRO A 417 21.82 1.72 24.16
C PRO A 417 23.26 2.16 23.84
N GLU A 418 23.77 1.79 22.66
CA GLU A 418 25.15 2.01 22.21
C GLU A 418 25.36 3.38 21.57
N MET A 419 24.30 3.97 20.99
CA MET A 419 24.41 5.20 20.23
C MET A 419 24.88 6.39 21.09
N PRO A 420 25.83 7.21 20.62
CA PRO A 420 26.18 8.47 21.29
C PRO A 420 25.01 9.46 21.27
N VAL A 421 25.04 10.42 22.21
CA VAL A 421 23.99 11.46 22.36
C VAL A 421 23.74 12.24 21.05
N SER A 422 24.77 12.52 20.26
CA SER A 422 24.65 13.18 18.96
C SER A 422 23.81 12.38 17.96
N LEU A 423 23.96 11.05 17.91
CA LEU A 423 23.18 10.19 17.02
C LEU A 423 21.74 9.98 17.50
N LEU A 424 21.50 9.98 18.82
CA LEU A 424 20.14 10.01 19.36
C LEU A 424 19.41 11.29 18.95
N HIS A 425 20.07 12.45 19.06
CA HIS A 425 19.53 13.71 18.55
C HIS A 425 19.28 13.66 17.05
N ARG A 426 20.21 13.07 16.27
CA ARG A 426 20.05 12.90 14.83
C ARG A 426 18.82 12.04 14.50
N LYS A 427 18.64 10.88 15.15
CA LYS A 427 17.44 10.03 14.94
C LYS A 427 16.16 10.77 15.31
N ALA A 428 16.13 11.49 16.43
CA ALA A 428 14.97 12.29 16.83
C ALA A 428 14.65 13.39 15.80
N GLN A 429 15.67 14.11 15.31
CA GLN A 429 15.52 15.12 14.25
C GLN A 429 14.92 14.51 12.97
N LEU A 430 15.46 13.38 12.51
CA LEU A 430 14.95 12.67 11.32
C LEU A 430 13.48 12.29 11.49
N CYS A 431 13.08 11.81 12.67
CA CYS A 431 11.67 11.48 12.93
C CYS A 431 10.78 12.72 12.93
N SER A 432 11.21 13.81 13.57
CA SER A 432 10.44 15.07 13.63
C SER A 432 10.24 15.70 12.24
N GLU A 433 11.31 15.82 11.45
CA GLU A 433 11.24 16.32 10.06
C GLU A 433 10.31 15.46 9.20
N LEU A 434 10.35 14.14 9.39
CA LEU A 434 9.47 13.23 8.68
C LEU A 434 8.00 13.42 9.10
N LEU A 435 7.71 13.55 10.39
CA LEU A 435 6.35 13.80 10.88
C LEU A 435 5.75 15.11 10.36
N GLU A 436 6.57 16.15 10.20
CA GLU A 436 6.16 17.41 9.58
C GLU A 436 5.73 17.21 8.13
N ALA A 437 6.54 16.51 7.32
CA ALA A 437 6.15 16.20 5.95
C ALA A 437 4.89 15.30 5.88
N LEU A 438 4.81 14.26 6.71
CA LEU A 438 3.68 13.33 6.72
C LEU A 438 2.37 13.99 7.18
N HIS A 439 2.44 15.05 8.00
CA HIS A 439 1.27 15.84 8.39
C HIS A 439 0.53 16.40 7.16
N HIS A 440 1.26 16.76 6.11
CA HIS A 440 0.69 17.28 4.87
C HIS A 440 0.42 16.19 3.83
N LEU A 441 1.26 15.14 3.76
CA LEU A 441 1.18 14.14 2.69
C LEU A 441 0.26 12.96 2.99
N CYS A 442 0.13 12.55 4.25
CA CYS A 442 -0.74 11.46 4.71
C CYS A 442 -1.18 11.68 6.17
N PRO A 443 -2.08 12.66 6.40
CA PRO A 443 -2.47 13.08 7.73
C PRO A 443 -3.22 12.01 8.53
N GLY A 444 -3.32 12.26 9.84
CA GLY A 444 -4.18 11.50 10.74
C GLY A 444 -3.65 10.09 11.02
N TYR A 445 -4.56 9.12 11.15
CA TYR A 445 -4.24 7.74 11.51
C TYR A 445 -3.65 6.96 10.33
N SER A 446 -2.48 7.39 9.84
CA SER A 446 -1.72 6.70 8.81
C SER A 446 -0.64 5.80 9.42
N ARG A 447 -0.51 4.58 8.88
CA ARG A 447 0.48 3.57 9.35
C ARG A 447 1.89 4.15 9.55
N LEU A 448 2.40 4.85 8.54
CA LEU A 448 3.75 5.40 8.57
C LEU A 448 3.91 6.44 9.69
N ARG A 449 2.91 7.31 9.91
CA ARG A 449 2.94 8.25 11.04
C ARG A 449 3.01 7.51 12.38
N GLY A 450 2.19 6.48 12.56
CA GLY A 450 2.20 5.66 13.77
C GLY A 450 3.57 5.02 14.04
N ILE A 451 4.21 4.48 13.01
CA ILE A 451 5.57 3.90 13.11
C ILE A 451 6.59 4.97 13.48
N VAL A 452 6.57 6.14 12.83
CA VAL A 452 7.55 7.21 13.09
C VAL A 452 7.38 7.82 14.48
N LEU A 453 6.15 7.94 14.98
CA LEU A 453 5.87 8.36 16.36
C LEU A 453 6.45 7.37 17.38
N TYR A 454 6.33 6.06 17.11
CA TYR A 454 6.97 5.03 17.91
C TYR A 454 8.50 5.14 17.82
N GLU A 455 9.08 5.31 16.64
CA GLU A 455 10.54 5.47 16.49
C GLU A 455 11.09 6.74 17.14
N LEU A 456 10.28 7.81 17.23
CA LEU A 456 10.65 9.09 17.87
C LEU A 456 10.68 8.99 19.40
N HIS A 457 9.75 8.27 20.03
CA HIS A 457 9.68 8.22 21.49
C HIS A 457 10.97 7.62 22.10
N VAL A 458 11.56 6.63 21.41
CA VAL A 458 12.73 5.87 21.88
C VAL A 458 13.94 6.77 22.16
N PRO A 459 14.46 7.56 21.19
CA PRO A 459 15.58 8.46 21.46
C PRO A 459 15.23 9.56 22.47
N LEU A 460 13.98 10.03 22.54
CA LEU A 460 13.58 11.04 23.52
C LEU A 460 13.71 10.53 24.96
N VAL A 461 13.18 9.32 25.25
CA VAL A 461 13.32 8.69 26.56
C VAL A 461 14.80 8.47 26.91
N CYS A 462 15.59 7.95 25.96
CA CYS A 462 17.02 7.71 26.18
C CYS A 462 17.80 9.02 26.46
N LEU A 463 17.50 10.09 25.72
CA LEU A 463 18.12 11.40 25.94
C LEU A 463 17.75 11.98 27.30
N ALA A 464 16.49 11.89 27.70
CA ALA A 464 16.03 12.38 29.01
C ALA A 464 16.76 11.67 30.16
N ASN A 465 16.81 10.33 30.12
CA ASN A 465 17.52 9.54 31.13
C ASN A 465 19.02 9.87 31.19
N ARG A 466 19.71 9.97 30.04
CA ARG A 466 21.15 10.31 30.03
C ARG A 466 21.44 11.70 30.58
N LYS A 467 20.56 12.68 30.34
CA LYS A 467 20.70 14.03 30.93
C LYS A 467 20.53 13.98 32.45
N PHE A 468 19.59 13.17 32.94
CA PHE A 468 19.36 12.99 34.38
C PHE A 468 20.54 12.25 35.06
N GLU A 469 20.96 11.12 34.51
CA GLU A 469 22.09 10.31 35.02
C GLU A 469 23.41 11.09 35.04
N SER A 470 23.62 12.00 34.09
CA SER A 470 24.80 12.88 34.06
C SER A 470 24.72 14.10 34.99
N GLY A 471 23.65 14.21 35.79
CA GLY A 471 23.42 15.34 36.71
C GLY A 471 23.10 16.67 36.02
N ARG A 472 22.84 16.66 34.70
CA ARG A 472 22.52 17.86 33.90
C ARG A 472 21.03 18.21 33.90
N MET A 473 20.21 17.41 34.59
CA MET A 473 18.76 17.55 34.62
C MET A 473 18.23 17.19 36.00
N GLN A 474 17.31 18.00 36.51
CA GLN A 474 16.59 17.70 37.75
C GLN A 474 15.43 16.73 37.48
N GLN A 475 15.00 16.00 38.52
CA GLN A 475 13.95 14.99 38.44
C GLN A 475 12.62 15.52 37.87
N ASP A 476 12.21 16.73 38.23
CA ASP A 476 10.99 17.34 37.67
C ASP A 476 11.08 17.56 36.16
N GLN A 477 12.26 17.92 35.66
CA GLN A 477 12.50 18.09 34.23
C GLN A 477 12.57 16.74 33.51
N LEU A 478 13.09 15.69 34.16
CA LEU A 478 13.03 14.32 33.63
C LEU A 478 11.57 13.87 33.46
N ILE A 479 10.76 13.98 34.50
CA ILE A 479 9.35 13.59 34.46
C ILE A 479 8.61 14.32 33.33
N LYS A 480 8.91 15.60 33.11
CA LYS A 480 8.37 16.38 32.00
C LYS A 480 8.78 15.82 30.64
N GLU A 481 10.08 15.62 30.39
CA GLU A 481 10.55 15.07 29.11
C GLU A 481 10.04 13.64 28.85
N LEU A 482 9.88 12.82 29.90
CA LEU A 482 9.28 11.48 29.78
C LEU A 482 7.79 11.54 29.43
N LYS A 483 7.04 12.48 30.01
CA LYS A 483 5.62 12.73 29.65
C LYS A 483 5.48 13.24 28.22
N ASP A 484 6.40 14.09 27.77
CA ASP A 484 6.43 14.55 26.37
C ASP A 484 6.65 13.36 25.41
N ALA A 485 7.55 12.43 25.74
CA ALA A 485 7.74 11.20 24.98
C ALA A 485 6.51 10.26 25.05
N GLU A 486 5.84 10.18 26.20
CA GLU A 486 4.62 9.39 26.39
C GLU A 486 3.50 9.84 25.43
N ILE A 487 3.39 11.14 25.14
CA ILE A 487 2.38 11.68 24.22
C ILE A 487 2.55 11.06 22.83
N PHE A 488 3.77 11.05 22.29
CA PHE A 488 4.05 10.45 20.97
C PHE A 488 3.79 8.94 20.96
N LEU A 489 4.23 8.23 22.01
CA LEU A 489 4.01 6.79 22.12
C LEU A 489 2.52 6.44 22.22
N LYS A 490 1.75 7.23 22.98
CA LYS A 490 0.30 7.08 23.09
C LYS A 490 -0.39 7.30 21.73
N GLU A 491 0.00 8.32 20.98
CA GLU A 491 -0.54 8.55 19.63
C GLU A 491 -0.17 7.40 18.68
N ALA A 492 1.07 6.88 18.74
CA ALA A 492 1.48 5.72 17.96
C ALA A 492 0.58 4.50 18.22
N VAL A 493 0.27 4.21 19.50
CA VAL A 493 -0.66 3.15 19.89
C VAL A 493 -2.06 3.40 19.33
N GLN A 494 -2.59 4.63 19.45
CA GLN A 494 -3.91 4.98 18.94
C GLN A 494 -4.04 4.78 17.43
N ILE A 495 -2.96 5.03 16.68
CA ILE A 495 -2.94 4.82 15.23
C ILE A 495 -2.85 3.32 14.90
N LEU A 496 -1.88 2.61 15.48
CA LEU A 496 -1.50 1.26 15.05
C LEU A 496 -2.37 0.14 15.63
N ILE A 497 -3.11 0.37 16.71
CA ILE A 497 -4.03 -0.62 17.32
C ILE A 497 -5.09 -1.13 16.33
N HIS A 498 -5.36 -0.35 15.29
CA HIS A 498 -6.35 -0.64 14.28
C HIS A 498 -5.85 -1.61 13.20
N GLU A 499 -4.57 -1.98 13.17
CA GLU A 499 -4.02 -2.84 12.14
C GLU A 499 -4.38 -4.33 12.36
N PRO A 500 -4.63 -5.10 11.28
CA PRO A 500 -4.99 -6.51 11.39
C PRO A 500 -3.95 -7.35 12.15
N VAL A 501 -4.43 -8.37 12.86
CA VAL A 501 -3.58 -9.26 13.64
C VAL A 501 -2.58 -9.98 12.72
N ASN A 502 -1.31 -9.98 13.10
CA ASN A 502 -0.16 -10.57 12.37
C ASN A 502 0.43 -9.73 11.24
N THR A 503 0.01 -8.47 11.07
CA THR A 503 0.78 -7.54 10.24
C THR A 503 2.04 -7.04 10.97
N PRO A 504 3.11 -6.64 10.26
CA PRO A 504 4.25 -5.97 10.88
C PRO A 504 3.82 -4.76 11.72
N GLU A 505 2.84 -3.99 11.24
CA GLU A 505 2.31 -2.82 11.93
C GLU A 505 1.59 -3.20 13.24
N SER A 506 0.87 -4.32 13.27
CA SER A 506 0.27 -4.87 14.49
C SER A 506 1.32 -5.35 15.50
N HIS A 507 2.47 -5.83 15.04
CA HIS A 507 3.59 -6.16 15.93
C HIS A 507 4.17 -4.92 16.61
N VAL A 508 4.34 -3.83 15.85
CA VAL A 508 4.72 -2.53 16.40
C VAL A 508 3.66 -2.02 17.38
N ALA A 509 2.36 -2.17 17.06
CA ALA A 509 1.28 -1.79 17.98
C ALA A 509 1.39 -2.52 19.34
N ARG A 510 1.67 -3.84 19.33
CA ARG A 510 1.85 -4.62 20.56
C ARG A 510 3.08 -4.19 21.36
N ALA A 511 4.21 -3.93 20.69
CA ALA A 511 5.41 -3.41 21.34
C ALA A 511 5.14 -2.03 21.95
N ALA A 512 4.56 -1.11 21.19
CA ALA A 512 4.20 0.23 21.63
C ALA A 512 3.25 0.22 22.84
N MET A 513 2.30 -0.71 22.92
CA MET A 513 1.43 -0.86 24.10
C MET A 513 2.20 -1.33 25.34
N ALA A 514 3.14 -2.27 25.17
CA ALA A 514 3.97 -2.75 26.27
C ALA A 514 4.90 -1.64 26.77
N ASP A 515 5.56 -0.93 25.87
CA ASP A 515 6.47 0.18 26.19
C ASP A 515 5.71 1.34 26.82
N LEU A 516 4.48 1.62 26.38
CA LEU A 516 3.64 2.67 26.97
C LEU A 516 3.28 2.34 28.42
N LYS A 517 3.02 1.07 28.72
CA LYS A 517 2.77 0.62 30.09
C LYS A 517 4.03 0.80 30.95
N GLN A 518 5.19 0.34 30.46
CA GLN A 518 6.46 0.45 31.17
C GLN A 518 6.85 1.91 31.42
N LEU A 519 6.72 2.79 30.41
CA LEU A 519 7.03 4.21 30.54
C LEU A 519 6.14 4.90 31.58
N ARG A 520 4.84 4.56 31.62
CA ARG A 520 3.92 5.09 32.65
C ARG A 520 4.26 4.62 34.06
N GLU A 521 4.65 3.36 34.20
CA GLU A 521 5.12 2.82 35.49
C GLU A 521 6.38 3.55 35.93
N TYR A 522 7.34 3.72 35.04
CA TYR A 522 8.57 4.47 35.31
C TYR A 522 8.32 5.93 35.69
N ILE A 523 7.44 6.64 34.97
CA ILE A 523 7.05 8.02 35.33
C ILE A 523 6.47 8.08 36.74
N ARG A 524 5.60 7.14 37.11
CA ARG A 524 5.00 7.09 38.46
C ARG A 524 6.03 6.80 39.55
N GLU A 525 6.99 5.93 39.29
CA GLU A 525 8.09 5.66 40.21
C GLU A 525 8.91 6.92 40.47
N MET A 526 9.28 7.65 39.40
CA MET A 526 9.98 8.93 39.53
C MET A 526 9.13 9.99 40.24
N GLU A 527 7.81 10.02 40.06
CA GLU A 527 6.92 10.93 40.81
C GLU A 527 6.82 10.55 42.30
N ASN A 528 6.92 9.26 42.65
CA ASN A 528 6.83 8.80 44.02
C ASN A 528 8.14 9.02 44.80
N LEU A 529 9.30 8.81 44.15
CA LEU A 529 10.62 9.11 44.73
C LEU A 529 10.78 10.58 45.15
N ARG A 530 9.97 11.47 44.59
CA ARG A 530 9.89 12.89 44.97
C ARG A 530 9.15 13.12 46.30
N ARG A 531 8.23 12.23 46.66
CA ARG A 531 7.34 12.39 47.84
C ARG A 531 7.93 11.77 49.11
N SER A 532 8.87 10.85 48.96
CA SER A 532 9.75 10.30 50.00
C SER A 532 10.96 11.19 50.19
#